data_AF-A0A1R1YAQ2-F1
#
_entry.id   AF-A0A1R1YAQ2-F1
#
_cell.length_a   1.000
_cell.length_b   1.000
_cell.length_c   1.000
_cell.angle_alpha   90.00
_cell.angle_beta   90.00
_cell.angle_gamma   90.00
#
_symmetry.space_group_name_H-M   'P 1'
#
loop_
_entity.id
_entity.type
_entity.pdbx_description
1 polymer ?
#
loop_
_entity_poly.entity_id
_entity_poly.type
_entity_poly.pdbx_seq_one_letter_code
_entity_poly.pdbx_strand_id
1 'polypeptide(L)'
;MLLLSFFSPSNEISSYIRVDTISQLLTSANIYSSSRVLVAENTQGMIISSLLSRVTDGLVFGLFEGGGANYDILKISNFTESLEKKVFHSLSWQKIDHQIEPFTEELGENHTENDVKGRDRRLRNHNALKETLETLRSAPFDSLVVSTSYDPLSVIKKLVPYVGGSRAVVIYSPYKETLLESFEYMRMSSEFLNVSLQESWMREYQVLPGRTHPMMNMTSSGGYLLTAIRVFASNEPRQTPSKKSRS
;
A
#
# COMPACT_ATOMS: atom_id res chain seq x y z
N MET A 1 8.66 7.74 17.46
CA MET A 1 8.43 7.29 18.85
C MET A 1 7.03 6.72 19.06
N LEU A 2 5.97 7.26 18.43
CA LEU A 2 4.58 6.76 18.53
C LEU A 2 4.34 5.38 17.87
N LEU A 3 4.98 5.05 16.75
CA LEU A 3 4.79 3.74 16.11
C LEU A 3 5.25 2.56 17.01
N LEU A 4 6.25 2.77 17.87
CA LEU A 4 6.77 1.71 18.75
C LEU A 4 5.74 1.23 19.78
N SER A 5 4.80 2.08 20.22
CA SER A 5 3.76 1.66 21.17
C SER A 5 2.72 0.71 20.57
N PHE A 6 2.66 0.59 19.23
CA PHE A 6 1.73 -0.31 18.55
C PHE A 6 2.30 -1.71 18.28
N PHE A 7 3.60 -1.92 18.49
CA PHE A 7 4.25 -3.24 18.32
C PHE A 7 4.23 -4.06 19.61
N SER A 8 3.11 -4.02 20.36
CA SER A 8 2.91 -4.90 21.51
C SER A 8 2.76 -6.36 21.02
N PRO A 9 3.22 -7.37 21.78
CA PRO A 9 3.25 -8.79 21.36
C PRO A 9 1.91 -9.42 20.95
N SER A 10 0.78 -8.75 21.21
CA SER A 10 -0.58 -9.27 21.05
C SER A 10 -1.41 -8.55 19.98
N ASN A 11 -0.79 -7.79 19.08
CA ASN A 11 -1.55 -6.84 18.25
C ASN A 11 -1.96 -7.41 16.88
N GLU A 12 -3.09 -8.12 16.84
CA GLU A 12 -3.76 -8.50 15.58
C GLU A 12 -4.09 -7.28 14.70
N ILE A 13 -4.27 -6.13 15.36
CA ILE A 13 -4.56 -4.81 14.76
C ILE A 13 -3.53 -4.40 13.70
N SER A 14 -2.25 -4.76 13.87
CA SER A 14 -1.19 -4.43 12.91
C SER A 14 -0.94 -5.55 11.89
N SER A 15 -1.83 -6.55 11.80
CA SER A 15 -1.56 -7.78 11.04
C SER A 15 -0.23 -8.44 11.44
N TYR A 16 0.15 -8.31 12.73
CA TYR A 16 1.42 -8.81 13.29
C TYR A 16 2.70 -8.24 12.67
N ILE A 17 2.61 -7.17 11.86
CA ILE A 17 3.81 -6.56 11.26
C ILE A 17 4.68 -6.00 12.38
N ARG A 18 6.01 -6.19 12.27
CA ARG A 18 7.01 -5.69 13.24
C ARG A 18 7.78 -4.50 12.67
N VAL A 19 8.40 -3.71 13.55
CA VAL A 19 9.07 -2.46 13.17
C VAL A 19 10.21 -2.63 12.17
N ASP A 20 10.98 -3.71 12.28
CA ASP A 20 12.02 -4.09 11.32
C ASP A 20 11.40 -4.48 9.97
N THR A 21 10.29 -5.21 9.95
CA THR A 21 9.55 -5.53 8.73
C THR A 21 9.03 -4.27 8.04
N ILE A 22 8.43 -3.32 8.78
CA ILE A 22 8.03 -2.01 8.20
C ILE A 22 9.24 -1.28 7.64
N SER A 23 10.36 -1.26 8.37
CA SER A 23 11.58 -0.58 7.92
C SER A 23 12.11 -1.18 6.61
N GLN A 24 12.10 -2.52 6.50
CA GLN A 24 12.45 -3.22 5.26
C GLN A 24 11.45 -2.96 4.14
N LEU A 25 10.15 -2.89 4.44
CA LEU A 25 9.11 -2.56 3.48
C LEU A 25 9.34 -1.16 2.90
N LEU A 26 9.53 -0.14 3.74
CA LEU A 26 9.80 1.24 3.29
C LEU A 26 11.08 1.33 2.44
N THR A 27 12.10 0.58 2.82
CA THR A 27 13.37 0.55 2.08
C THR A 27 13.21 -0.16 0.74
N SER A 28 12.54 -1.32 0.72
CA SER A 28 12.31 -2.11 -0.49
C SER A 28 11.37 -1.43 -1.48
N ALA A 29 10.42 -0.65 -0.98
CA ALA A 29 9.54 0.18 -1.81
C ALA A 29 10.22 1.48 -2.28
N ASN A 30 11.47 1.74 -1.86
CA ASN A 30 12.24 2.93 -2.21
C ASN A 30 11.50 4.25 -1.91
N ILE A 31 11.02 4.40 -0.67
CA ILE A 31 10.21 5.54 -0.26
C ILE A 31 11.06 6.79 0.05
N TYR A 32 10.78 7.89 -0.63
CA TYR A 32 11.39 9.21 -0.46
C TYR A 32 10.33 10.34 -0.49
N SER A 33 10.78 11.58 -0.27
CA SER A 33 9.92 12.76 -0.05
C SER A 33 8.86 13.00 -1.13
N SER A 34 9.19 12.79 -2.41
CA SER A 34 8.31 13.01 -3.55
C SER A 34 7.71 11.73 -4.16
N SER A 35 7.84 10.58 -3.49
CA SER A 35 7.29 9.31 -3.98
C SER A 35 5.77 9.36 -4.14
N ARG A 36 5.26 8.82 -5.24
CA ARG A 36 3.86 8.45 -5.41
C ARG A 36 3.67 6.98 -5.03
N VAL A 37 3.03 6.71 -3.90
CA VAL A 37 2.86 5.38 -3.35
C VAL A 37 1.39 4.96 -3.44
N LEU A 38 1.12 3.85 -4.11
CA LEU A 38 -0.18 3.19 -4.05
C LEU A 38 -0.14 2.14 -2.96
N VAL A 39 -1.10 2.18 -2.04
CA VAL A 39 -1.12 1.30 -0.87
C VAL A 39 -2.48 0.61 -0.79
N ALA A 40 -2.52 -0.71 -0.72
CA ALA A 40 -3.71 -1.44 -0.29
C ALA A 40 -3.40 -2.09 1.06
N GLU A 41 -3.99 -1.56 2.14
CA GLU A 41 -3.66 -2.01 3.49
C GLU A 41 -4.87 -2.24 4.40
N ASN A 42 -4.70 -3.17 5.33
CA ASN A 42 -5.60 -3.45 6.45
C ASN A 42 -4.82 -3.48 7.78
N THR A 43 -3.93 -2.50 8.01
CA THR A 43 -3.12 -2.37 9.24
C THR A 43 -3.52 -1.15 10.08
N GLN A 44 -4.79 -0.73 9.96
CA GLN A 44 -5.37 0.45 10.63
C GLN A 44 -4.60 1.77 10.38
N GLY A 45 -3.90 1.87 9.26
CA GLY A 45 -3.10 3.04 8.91
C GLY A 45 -1.67 2.99 9.43
N MET A 46 -1.16 1.86 9.91
CA MET A 46 0.22 1.74 10.38
C MET A 46 1.22 1.92 9.23
N ILE A 47 0.98 1.25 8.11
CA ILE A 47 1.81 1.37 6.90
C ILE A 47 1.67 2.77 6.31
N ILE A 48 0.44 3.29 6.17
CA ILE A 48 0.21 4.66 5.68
C ILE A 48 0.89 5.70 6.58
N SER A 49 0.77 5.60 7.92
CA SER A 49 1.46 6.51 8.85
C SER A 49 2.98 6.45 8.64
N SER A 50 3.53 5.25 8.47
CA SER A 50 4.95 5.05 8.21
C SER A 50 5.39 5.67 6.88
N LEU A 51 4.56 5.59 5.83
CA LEU A 51 4.80 6.24 4.54
C LEU A 51 4.72 7.77 4.65
N LEU A 52 3.70 8.31 5.32
CA LEU A 52 3.52 9.74 5.54
C LEU A 52 4.63 10.36 6.38
N SER A 53 5.34 9.57 7.19
CA SER A 53 6.54 10.03 7.89
C SER A 53 7.74 10.28 6.96
N ARG A 54 7.69 9.79 5.71
CA ARG A 54 8.76 9.87 4.71
C ARG A 54 8.38 10.72 3.49
N VAL A 55 7.10 10.75 3.11
CA VAL A 55 6.57 11.48 1.95
C VAL A 55 6.08 12.86 2.38
N THR A 56 6.65 13.93 1.83
CA THR A 56 6.30 15.33 2.16
C THR A 56 5.69 16.10 0.98
N ASP A 57 6.16 15.81 -0.24
CA ASP A 57 5.76 16.51 -1.47
C ASP A 57 5.28 15.53 -2.56
N GLY A 58 5.15 14.26 -2.19
CA GLY A 58 4.60 13.20 -3.05
C GLY A 58 3.13 12.95 -2.79
N LEU A 59 2.73 11.69 -2.98
CA LEU A 59 1.35 11.23 -2.83
C LEU A 59 1.36 9.86 -2.17
N VAL A 60 0.60 9.68 -1.10
CA VAL A 60 0.24 8.36 -0.56
C VAL A 60 -1.24 8.15 -0.88
N PHE A 61 -1.53 7.15 -1.70
CA PHE A 61 -2.89 6.82 -2.11
C PHE A 61 -3.32 5.49 -1.48
N GLY A 62 -4.19 5.55 -0.49
CA GLY A 62 -4.68 4.40 0.26
C GLY A 62 -5.94 3.78 -0.36
N LEU A 63 -5.92 2.46 -0.52
CA LEU A 63 -7.09 1.66 -0.84
C LEU A 63 -7.51 0.91 0.41
N PHE A 64 -8.75 1.11 0.83
CA PHE A 64 -9.33 0.45 2.01
C PHE A 64 -10.46 -0.49 1.63
N GLU A 65 -10.65 -1.48 2.49
CA GLU A 65 -11.72 -2.47 2.40
C GLU A 65 -12.99 -1.99 3.13
N GLY A 66 -14.17 -2.37 2.62
CA GLY A 66 -15.45 -2.09 3.29
C GLY A 66 -16.01 -0.67 3.09
N GLY A 67 -16.95 -0.30 3.95
CA GLY A 67 -17.79 0.91 3.84
C GLY A 67 -17.12 2.21 4.29
N GLY A 68 -15.96 2.12 4.94
CA GLY A 68 -15.22 3.29 5.42
C GLY A 68 -13.77 2.94 5.72
N ALA A 69 -12.89 3.94 5.57
CA ALA A 69 -11.48 3.79 5.87
C ALA A 69 -11.25 3.60 7.37
N ASN A 70 -10.42 2.61 7.72
CA ASN A 70 -9.92 2.46 9.09
C ASN A 70 -8.45 2.92 9.13
N TYR A 71 -8.25 4.18 9.52
CA TYR A 71 -6.92 4.79 9.70
C TYR A 71 -6.77 5.42 11.08
N ASP A 72 -7.20 4.70 12.13
CA ASP A 72 -7.19 5.23 13.50
C ASP A 72 -5.77 5.62 13.97
N ILE A 73 -4.74 4.95 13.46
CA ILE A 73 -3.33 5.28 13.76
C ILE A 73 -2.95 6.68 13.21
N LEU A 74 -3.60 7.18 12.16
CA LEU A 74 -3.33 8.54 11.66
C LEU A 74 -3.82 9.61 12.63
N LYS A 75 -4.96 9.40 13.31
CA LYS A 75 -5.56 10.39 14.23
C LYS A 75 -4.66 10.70 15.44
N ILE A 76 -3.81 9.75 15.81
CA ILE A 76 -2.84 9.86 16.90
C ILE A 76 -1.42 10.14 16.39
N SER A 77 -1.22 10.10 15.07
CA SER A 77 0.03 10.51 14.46
C SER A 77 0.06 12.03 14.47
N ASN A 78 1.15 12.62 14.96
CA ASN A 78 1.29 14.08 15.07
C ASN A 78 1.57 14.76 13.70
N PHE A 79 0.82 14.39 12.66
CA PHE A 79 0.90 15.05 11.36
C PHE A 79 0.10 16.35 11.38
N THR A 80 0.62 17.41 10.76
CA THR A 80 -0.17 18.61 10.48
C THR A 80 -1.28 18.27 9.49
N GLU A 81 -2.53 18.64 9.81
CA GLU A 81 -3.69 18.39 8.93
C GLU A 81 -3.48 18.91 7.50
N SER A 82 -2.75 20.01 7.33
CA SER A 82 -2.43 20.58 6.02
C SER A 82 -1.53 19.67 5.19
N LEU A 83 -0.57 18.99 5.82
CA LEU A 83 0.30 18.04 5.15
C LEU A 83 -0.50 16.79 4.78
N GLU A 84 -1.23 16.22 5.74
CA GLU A 84 -2.03 15.01 5.53
C GLU A 84 -3.02 15.21 4.38
N LYS A 85 -3.83 16.28 4.41
CA LYS A 85 -4.80 16.59 3.35
C LYS A 85 -4.15 16.83 1.98
N LYS A 86 -2.91 17.33 1.95
CA LYS A 86 -2.18 17.58 0.70
C LYS A 86 -1.66 16.28 0.08
N VAL A 87 -1.10 15.38 0.88
CA VAL A 87 -0.35 14.22 0.38
C VAL A 87 -1.11 12.90 0.49
N PHE A 88 -2.14 12.81 1.32
CA PHE A 88 -2.88 11.58 1.58
C PHE A 88 -4.26 11.62 0.94
N HIS A 89 -4.54 10.65 0.07
CA HIS A 89 -5.86 10.42 -0.50
C HIS A 89 -6.25 8.97 -0.28
N SER A 90 -7.54 8.69 -0.15
CA SER A 90 -8.00 7.32 0.00
C SER A 90 -9.29 7.03 -0.76
N LEU A 91 -9.44 5.78 -1.16
CA LEU A 91 -10.57 5.30 -1.94
C LEU A 91 -10.97 3.89 -1.49
N SER A 92 -12.27 3.61 -1.45
CA SER A 92 -12.75 2.25 -1.25
C SER A 92 -12.35 1.36 -2.42
N TRP A 93 -11.85 0.15 -2.14
CA TRP A 93 -11.48 -0.85 -3.14
C TRP A 93 -12.54 -1.05 -4.23
N GLN A 94 -13.82 -1.02 -3.84
CA GLN A 94 -14.96 -1.24 -4.74
C GLN A 94 -15.12 -0.16 -5.82
N LYS A 95 -14.52 1.02 -5.63
CA LYS A 95 -14.68 2.18 -6.52
C LYS A 95 -13.53 2.37 -7.50
N ILE A 96 -12.49 1.54 -7.47
CA ILE A 96 -11.30 1.67 -8.35
C ILE A 96 -11.70 1.77 -9.83
N ASP A 97 -12.62 0.91 -10.27
CA ASP A 97 -13.10 0.85 -11.66
C ASP A 97 -14.29 1.78 -11.94
N HIS A 98 -14.74 2.55 -10.96
CA HIS A 98 -15.94 3.36 -11.11
C HIS A 98 -15.74 4.39 -12.23
N GLN A 99 -16.67 4.42 -13.18
CA GLN A 99 -16.73 5.44 -14.22
C GLN A 99 -17.68 6.54 -13.74
N ILE A 100 -17.21 7.78 -13.81
CA ILE A 100 -17.95 8.92 -13.29
C ILE A 100 -18.69 9.57 -14.44
N GLU A 101 -20.00 9.43 -14.43
CA GLU A 101 -20.91 10.18 -15.30
C GLU A 101 -21.13 11.59 -14.75
N PRO A 102 -21.42 12.59 -15.61
CA PRO A 102 -21.78 13.92 -15.15
C PRO A 102 -22.94 13.88 -14.13
N PHE A 103 -22.86 14.73 -13.10
CA PHE A 103 -23.94 14.87 -12.13
C PHE A 103 -25.15 15.60 -12.75
N THR A 104 -26.26 14.90 -12.92
CA THR A 104 -27.47 15.42 -13.61
C THR A 104 -28.69 15.60 -12.70
N GLU A 105 -28.52 15.53 -11.37
CA GLU A 105 -29.66 15.64 -10.45
C GLU A 105 -30.19 17.08 -10.38
N GLU A 106 -31.39 17.27 -10.93
CA GLU A 106 -32.16 18.51 -10.86
C GLU A 106 -33.22 18.43 -9.75
N LEU A 107 -33.48 19.57 -9.10
CA LEU A 107 -34.54 19.69 -8.10
C LEU A 107 -35.88 19.90 -8.83
N GLY A 108 -36.91 19.18 -8.40
CA GLY A 108 -38.27 19.43 -8.87
C GLY A 108 -38.80 20.81 -8.43
N GLU A 109 -39.89 21.25 -9.05
CA GLU A 109 -40.50 22.57 -8.79
C GLU A 109 -40.92 22.76 -7.31
N ASN A 110 -41.33 21.70 -6.62
CA ASN A 110 -41.79 21.72 -5.22
C ASN A 110 -40.76 21.14 -4.24
N HIS A 111 -39.49 21.54 -4.34
CA HIS A 111 -38.43 21.05 -3.46
C HIS A 111 -38.49 21.71 -2.07
N THR A 112 -38.16 20.94 -1.05
CA THR A 112 -37.97 21.43 0.32
C THR A 112 -36.51 21.84 0.56
N GLU A 113 -36.24 22.59 1.63
CA GLU A 113 -34.85 22.89 2.04
C GLU A 113 -34.02 21.61 2.29
N ASN A 114 -34.66 20.53 2.74
CA ASN A 114 -34.00 19.25 2.97
C ASN A 114 -33.57 18.59 1.65
N ASP A 115 -34.34 18.78 0.58
CA ASP A 115 -34.00 18.28 -0.76
C ASP A 115 -32.79 19.00 -1.33
N VAL A 116 -32.71 20.33 -1.15
CA VAL A 116 -31.53 21.14 -1.53
C VAL A 116 -30.29 20.65 -0.77
N LYS A 117 -30.37 20.56 0.57
CA LYS A 117 -29.26 20.07 1.41
C LYS A 117 -28.83 18.66 1.02
N GLY A 118 -29.78 17.78 0.70
CA GLY A 118 -29.54 16.42 0.24
C GLY A 118 -28.79 16.38 -1.08
N ARG A 119 -29.24 17.17 -2.07
CA ARG A 119 -28.60 17.30 -3.38
C ARG A 119 -27.20 17.86 -3.26
N ASP A 120 -27.00 18.93 -2.49
CA ASP A 120 -25.68 19.54 -2.31
C ASP A 120 -24.70 18.60 -1.61
N ARG A 121 -25.19 17.74 -0.70
CA ARG A 121 -24.37 16.66 -0.12
C ARG A 121 -23.98 15.64 -1.19
N ARG A 122 -24.91 15.23 -2.05
CA ARG A 122 -24.65 14.28 -3.15
C ARG A 122 -23.68 14.86 -4.18
N LEU A 123 -23.84 16.12 -4.56
CA LEU A 123 -22.95 16.84 -5.47
C LEU A 123 -21.53 16.98 -4.89
N ARG A 124 -21.39 17.34 -3.61
CA ARG A 124 -20.08 17.37 -2.94
C ARG A 124 -19.41 16.00 -2.92
N ASN A 125 -20.15 14.95 -2.57
CA ASN A 125 -19.63 13.58 -2.56
C ASN A 125 -19.25 13.11 -3.98
N HIS A 126 -20.03 13.49 -4.99
CA HIS A 126 -19.74 13.22 -6.39
C HIS A 126 -18.44 13.88 -6.83
N ASN A 127 -18.28 15.19 -6.56
CA ASN A 127 -17.08 15.94 -6.91
C ASN A 127 -15.84 15.41 -6.17
N ALA A 128 -15.96 15.09 -4.88
CA ALA A 128 -14.86 14.53 -4.10
C ALA A 128 -14.43 13.15 -4.62
N LEU A 129 -15.39 12.29 -5.01
CA LEU A 129 -15.08 11.00 -5.64
C LEU A 129 -14.40 11.20 -7.00
N LYS A 130 -14.85 12.19 -7.76
CA LYS A 130 -14.26 12.56 -9.06
C LYS A 130 -12.80 12.97 -8.93
N GLU A 131 -12.52 13.92 -8.06
CA GLU A 131 -11.17 14.38 -7.78
C GLU A 131 -10.26 13.23 -7.29
N THR A 132 -10.80 12.35 -6.45
CA THR A 132 -10.06 11.18 -5.94
C THR A 132 -9.71 10.18 -7.05
N LEU A 133 -10.66 9.88 -7.96
CA LEU A 133 -10.41 8.98 -9.10
C LEU A 133 -9.49 9.61 -10.15
N GLU A 134 -9.60 10.92 -10.39
CA GLU A 134 -8.68 11.66 -11.23
C GLU A 134 -7.27 11.61 -10.65
N THR A 135 -7.12 11.78 -9.33
CA THR A 135 -5.84 11.64 -8.64
C THR A 135 -5.23 10.25 -8.82
N LEU A 136 -6.02 9.19 -8.63
CA LEU A 136 -5.60 7.79 -8.85
C LEU A 136 -5.10 7.54 -10.28
N ARG A 137 -5.75 8.16 -11.28
CA ARG A 137 -5.50 7.93 -12.71
C ARG A 137 -4.52 8.92 -13.34
N SER A 138 -4.17 9.99 -12.63
CA SER A 138 -3.41 11.14 -13.17
C SER A 138 -2.02 10.78 -13.69
N ALA A 139 -1.29 9.93 -12.96
CA ALA A 139 0.06 9.52 -13.30
C ALA A 139 0.39 8.17 -12.62
N PRO A 140 1.29 7.37 -13.20
CA PRO A 140 1.72 6.11 -12.60
C PRO A 140 2.36 6.33 -11.22
N PHE A 141 2.21 5.34 -10.36
CA PHE A 141 2.82 5.31 -9.03
C PHE A 141 4.27 4.82 -9.09
N ASP A 142 5.09 5.33 -8.18
CA ASP A 142 6.50 4.99 -8.02
C ASP A 142 6.73 3.71 -7.21
N SER A 143 5.71 3.27 -6.47
CA SER A 143 5.75 2.02 -5.73
C SER A 143 4.34 1.52 -5.41
N LEU A 144 4.20 0.21 -5.33
CA LEU A 144 3.01 -0.47 -4.82
C LEU A 144 3.35 -1.18 -3.51
N VAL A 145 2.58 -0.88 -2.47
CA VAL A 145 2.66 -1.53 -1.16
C VAL A 145 1.33 -2.24 -0.88
N VAL A 146 1.38 -3.52 -0.52
CA VAL A 146 0.18 -4.32 -0.24
C VAL A 146 0.30 -5.01 1.12
N SER A 147 -0.73 -4.92 1.93
CA SER A 147 -0.88 -5.61 3.22
C SER A 147 -2.37 -5.80 3.49
N THR A 148 -2.99 -6.73 2.78
CA THR A 148 -4.45 -6.89 2.69
C THR A 148 -4.90 -8.23 3.27
N SER A 149 -6.16 -8.31 3.66
CA SER A 149 -6.85 -9.56 3.99
C SER A 149 -7.35 -10.31 2.75
N TYR A 150 -7.36 -9.67 1.58
CA TYR A 150 -7.72 -10.30 0.32
C TYR A 150 -6.61 -11.20 -0.22
N ASP A 151 -6.95 -12.00 -1.23
CA ASP A 151 -5.97 -12.75 -2.00
C ASP A 151 -4.92 -11.81 -2.62
N PRO A 152 -3.62 -11.92 -2.24
CA PRO A 152 -2.59 -11.03 -2.74
C PRO A 152 -2.45 -11.06 -4.26
N LEU A 153 -2.66 -12.23 -4.90
CA LEU A 153 -2.49 -12.37 -6.33
C LEU A 153 -3.52 -11.51 -7.10
N SER A 154 -4.78 -11.58 -6.68
CA SER A 154 -5.87 -10.78 -7.24
C SER A 154 -5.61 -9.29 -7.08
N VAL A 155 -5.10 -8.87 -5.92
CA VAL A 155 -4.76 -7.47 -5.64
C VAL A 155 -3.61 -7.00 -6.52
N ILE A 156 -2.54 -7.79 -6.66
CA ILE A 156 -1.41 -7.49 -7.54
C ILE A 156 -1.90 -7.31 -8.98
N LYS A 157 -2.62 -8.28 -9.54
CA LYS A 157 -3.16 -8.20 -10.91
C LYS A 157 -4.00 -6.95 -11.13
N LYS A 158 -4.75 -6.52 -10.11
CA LYS A 158 -5.61 -5.36 -10.19
C LYS A 158 -4.85 -4.04 -10.15
N LEU A 159 -3.82 -3.92 -9.31
CA LEU A 159 -3.16 -2.65 -9.01
C LEU A 159 -1.90 -2.39 -9.82
N VAL A 160 -1.24 -3.43 -10.30
CA VAL A 160 -0.01 -3.31 -11.10
C VAL A 160 -0.15 -2.41 -12.34
N PRO A 161 -1.30 -2.34 -13.05
CA PRO A 161 -1.48 -1.38 -14.14
C PRO A 161 -1.30 0.10 -13.75
N TYR A 162 -1.45 0.45 -12.48
CA TYR A 162 -1.23 1.81 -11.98
C TYR A 162 0.24 2.10 -11.65
N VAL A 163 1.13 1.11 -11.71
CA VAL A 163 2.53 1.21 -11.29
C VAL A 163 3.43 1.43 -12.50
N GLY A 164 4.34 2.41 -12.41
CA GLY A 164 5.30 2.69 -13.47
C GLY A 164 6.30 1.55 -13.71
N GLY A 165 6.97 1.58 -14.87
CA GLY A 165 8.10 0.69 -15.13
C GLY A 165 9.31 1.05 -14.27
N SER A 166 10.13 0.05 -13.91
CA SER A 166 11.27 0.16 -13.01
C SER A 166 10.90 0.66 -11.60
N ARG A 167 9.69 0.33 -11.14
CA ARG A 167 9.17 0.71 -9.81
C ARG A 167 9.01 -0.50 -8.90
N ALA A 168 9.10 -0.27 -7.60
CA ALA A 168 9.06 -1.35 -6.63
C ALA A 168 7.62 -1.83 -6.36
N VAL A 169 7.48 -3.14 -6.18
CA VAL A 169 6.25 -3.78 -5.69
C VAL A 169 6.62 -4.56 -4.44
N VAL A 170 5.96 -4.26 -3.33
CA VAL A 170 6.21 -4.87 -2.02
C VAL A 170 4.89 -5.35 -1.43
N ILE A 171 4.79 -6.64 -1.14
CA ILE A 171 3.63 -7.26 -0.52
C ILE A 171 4.06 -7.83 0.83
N TYR A 172 3.34 -7.47 1.88
CA TYR A 172 3.47 -8.01 3.21
C TYR A 172 2.36 -9.04 3.49
N SER A 173 2.73 -10.10 4.21
CA SER A 173 1.77 -10.98 4.86
C SER A 173 2.37 -11.58 6.13
N PRO A 174 1.59 -11.78 7.21
CA PRO A 174 2.04 -12.54 8.37
C PRO A 174 2.36 -14.01 8.03
N TYR A 175 1.80 -14.55 6.94
CA TYR A 175 1.93 -15.96 6.56
C TYR A 175 2.59 -16.12 5.19
N LYS A 176 3.70 -16.85 5.16
CA LYS A 176 4.47 -17.13 3.93
C LYS A 176 3.63 -17.81 2.85
N GLU A 177 2.77 -18.74 3.26
CA GLU A 177 1.95 -19.58 2.39
C GLU A 177 1.02 -18.75 1.49
N THR A 178 0.49 -17.64 2.02
CA THR A 178 -0.37 -16.72 1.28
C THR A 178 0.36 -15.99 0.14
N LEU A 179 1.69 -15.91 0.20
CA LEU A 179 2.52 -15.23 -0.79
C LEU A 179 3.03 -16.19 -1.88
N LEU A 180 2.91 -17.50 -1.72
CA LEU A 180 3.53 -18.48 -2.63
C LEU A 180 2.95 -18.41 -4.05
N GLU A 181 1.62 -18.29 -4.16
CA GLU A 181 0.97 -18.20 -5.47
C GLU A 181 1.35 -16.89 -6.19
N SER A 182 1.37 -15.79 -5.45
CA SER A 182 1.82 -14.49 -5.95
C SER A 182 3.30 -14.51 -6.36
N PHE A 183 4.16 -15.16 -5.57
CA PHE A 183 5.57 -15.31 -5.87
C PHE A 183 5.79 -16.08 -7.17
N GLU A 184 5.10 -17.22 -7.36
CA GLU A 184 5.21 -18.01 -8.59
C GLU A 184 4.68 -17.24 -9.80
N TYR A 185 3.52 -16.58 -9.68
CA TYR A 185 2.99 -15.72 -10.73
C TYR A 185 3.97 -14.61 -11.14
N MET A 186 4.53 -13.89 -10.17
CA MET A 186 5.48 -12.82 -10.44
C MET A 186 6.77 -13.35 -11.08
N ARG A 187 7.24 -14.53 -10.66
CA ARG A 187 8.43 -15.20 -11.23
C ARG A 187 8.23 -15.64 -12.67
N MET A 188 7.02 -16.10 -13.02
CA MET A 188 6.68 -16.56 -14.37
C MET A 188 6.32 -15.42 -15.33
N SER A 189 5.84 -14.29 -14.80
CA SER A 189 5.48 -13.12 -15.60
C SER A 189 6.73 -12.39 -16.13
N SER A 190 6.65 -11.90 -17.37
CA SER A 190 7.67 -11.04 -17.97
C SER A 190 7.64 -9.61 -17.43
N GLU A 191 6.69 -9.29 -16.55
CA GLU A 191 6.48 -7.95 -16.05
C GLU A 191 7.12 -7.69 -14.69
N PHE A 192 7.82 -8.68 -14.12
CA PHE A 192 8.53 -8.51 -12.85
C PHE A 192 9.97 -9.01 -12.94
N LEU A 193 10.88 -8.29 -12.29
CA LEU A 193 12.28 -8.67 -12.11
C LEU A 193 12.61 -8.75 -10.61
N ASN A 194 13.67 -9.48 -10.29
CA ASN A 194 14.20 -9.62 -8.93
C ASN A 194 13.14 -10.00 -7.89
N VAL A 195 12.25 -10.93 -8.26
CA VAL A 195 11.20 -11.42 -7.37
C VAL A 195 11.85 -12.18 -6.20
N SER A 196 11.62 -11.72 -4.98
CA SER A 196 12.25 -12.24 -3.76
C SER A 196 11.24 -12.34 -2.62
N LEU A 197 11.29 -13.43 -1.87
CA LEU A 197 10.49 -13.66 -0.67
C LEU A 197 11.43 -13.68 0.54
N GLN A 198 11.22 -12.77 1.50
CA GLN A 198 12.13 -12.51 2.62
C GLN A 198 11.37 -12.48 3.95
N GLU A 199 12.10 -12.81 5.02
CA GLU A 199 11.67 -12.64 6.41
C GLU A 199 12.78 -11.90 7.15
N SER A 200 12.41 -11.03 8.09
CA SER A 200 13.35 -10.36 8.99
C SER A 200 13.27 -10.93 10.40
N TRP A 201 14.42 -11.08 11.05
CA TRP A 201 14.53 -11.55 12.43
C TRP A 201 15.11 -10.43 13.30
N MET A 202 14.48 -10.20 14.46
CA MET A 202 14.89 -9.19 15.43
C MET A 202 15.03 -9.82 16.81
N ARG A 203 16.15 -9.53 17.50
CA ARG A 203 16.41 -9.99 18.87
C ARG A 203 16.79 -8.81 19.75
N GLU A 204 16.00 -8.59 20.78
CA GLU A 204 16.25 -7.55 21.79
C GLU A 204 17.20 -8.09 22.86
N TYR A 205 18.10 -7.21 23.32
CA TYR A 205 19.09 -7.52 24.35
C TYR A 205 18.85 -6.66 25.58
N GLN A 206 18.90 -7.29 26.75
CA GLN A 206 19.13 -6.59 27.99
C GLN A 206 20.61 -6.22 28.07
N VAL A 207 20.91 -4.94 28.27
CA VAL A 207 22.29 -4.45 28.43
C VAL A 207 22.41 -3.79 29.80
N LEU A 208 22.78 -4.61 30.78
CA LEU A 208 23.05 -4.20 32.16
C LEU A 208 24.42 -4.74 32.58
N PRO A 209 25.17 -4.03 33.45
CA PRO A 209 26.46 -4.51 33.95
C PRO A 209 26.33 -5.93 34.53
N GLY A 210 27.12 -6.88 34.00
CA GLY A 210 27.12 -8.29 34.43
C GLY A 210 25.85 -9.09 34.11
N ARG A 211 24.87 -8.52 33.38
CA ARG A 211 23.59 -9.16 33.04
C ARG A 211 23.19 -8.89 31.58
N THR A 212 24.16 -8.97 30.67
CA THR A 212 23.91 -8.80 29.23
C THR A 212 23.48 -10.12 28.61
N HIS A 213 22.22 -10.21 28.17
CA HIS A 213 21.67 -11.39 27.51
C HIS A 213 20.49 -11.01 26.61
N PRO A 214 20.14 -11.85 25.62
CA PRO A 214 18.90 -11.66 24.87
C PRO A 214 17.67 -11.77 25.77
N MET A 215 16.60 -11.03 25.48
CA MET A 215 15.32 -11.21 26.19
C MET A 215 14.81 -12.64 26.05
N MET A 216 14.21 -13.22 27.10
CA MET A 216 13.82 -14.65 27.11
C MET A 216 12.56 -14.91 26.28
N ASN A 217 11.55 -14.05 26.39
CA ASN A 217 10.29 -14.14 25.67
C ASN A 217 10.22 -13.02 24.62
N MET A 218 10.01 -13.40 23.36
CA MET A 218 9.90 -12.47 22.22
C MET A 218 8.94 -13.04 21.18
N THR A 219 8.44 -12.16 20.30
CA THR A 219 7.71 -12.58 19.10
C THR A 219 8.68 -13.24 18.10
N SER A 220 8.27 -14.37 17.53
CA SER A 220 9.15 -15.17 16.66
C SER A 220 9.28 -14.57 15.26
N SER A 221 8.19 -14.11 14.66
CA SER A 221 8.18 -13.57 13.30
C SER A 221 7.52 -12.20 13.26
N GLY A 222 8.00 -11.34 12.37
CA GLY A 222 7.39 -10.07 12.02
C GLY A 222 6.64 -10.12 10.69
N GLY A 223 6.39 -11.33 10.17
CA GLY A 223 5.82 -11.61 8.85
C GLY A 223 6.85 -11.61 7.72
N TYR A 224 6.35 -11.74 6.49
CA TYR A 224 7.12 -11.97 5.27
C TYR A 224 6.89 -10.84 4.27
N LEU A 225 7.92 -10.53 3.48
CA LEU A 225 7.87 -9.57 2.38
C LEU A 225 8.15 -10.28 1.05
N LEU A 226 7.21 -10.16 0.13
CA LEU A 226 7.40 -10.47 -1.28
C LEU A 226 7.72 -9.17 -2.02
N THR A 227 8.90 -9.07 -2.61
CA THR A 227 9.38 -7.88 -3.30
C THR A 227 9.68 -8.18 -4.77
N ALA A 228 9.48 -7.21 -5.64
CA ALA A 228 9.91 -7.26 -7.04
C ALA A 228 10.04 -5.86 -7.63
N ILE A 229 10.64 -5.78 -8.81
CA ILE A 229 10.68 -4.58 -9.64
C ILE A 229 9.73 -4.79 -10.83
N ARG A 230 8.74 -3.91 -10.96
CA ARG A 230 7.85 -3.87 -12.13
C ARG A 230 8.65 -3.48 -13.37
N VAL A 231 8.49 -4.21 -14.46
CA VAL A 231 9.03 -3.87 -15.78
C VAL A 231 7.93 -3.94 -16.83
N PHE A 232 8.09 -3.17 -17.90
CA PHE A 232 7.26 -3.33 -19.08
C PHE A 232 7.90 -4.37 -19.98
N ALA A 233 7.14 -5.38 -20.35
CA ALA A 233 7.60 -6.36 -21.32
C ALA A 233 7.87 -5.65 -22.66
N SER A 234 9.00 -5.98 -23.29
CA SER A 234 9.23 -5.61 -24.68
C SER A 234 8.22 -6.36 -25.56
N ASN A 235 7.55 -5.66 -26.47
CA ASN A 235 6.72 -6.29 -27.51
C ASN A 235 7.54 -7.11 -28.52
N GLU A 236 8.87 -7.10 -28.41
CA GLU A 236 9.74 -7.91 -29.26
C GLU A 236 9.82 -9.35 -28.75
N PRO A 237 9.63 -10.35 -29.63
CA PRO A 237 9.82 -11.75 -29.27
C PRO A 237 11.27 -11.96 -28.81
N ARG A 238 11.45 -12.74 -27.73
CA ARG A 238 12.79 -13.15 -27.26
C ARG A 238 13.57 -13.71 -28.45
N GLN A 239 14.61 -12.99 -28.89
CA GLN A 239 15.55 -13.52 -29.85
C GLN A 239 16.20 -14.76 -29.23
N THR A 240 15.95 -15.92 -29.83
CA THR A 240 16.62 -17.15 -29.42
C THR A 240 18.13 -16.93 -29.63
N PRO A 241 18.97 -17.28 -28.65
CA PRO A 241 20.41 -17.09 -28.79
C PRO A 241 20.88 -17.87 -30.02
N SER A 242 21.42 -17.15 -31.01
CA SER A 242 21.99 -17.78 -32.20
C SER A 242 23.00 -18.83 -31.75
N LYS A 243 22.82 -20.08 -32.19
CA LYS A 243 23.83 -21.11 -31.99
C LYS A 243 25.09 -20.62 -32.69
N LYS A 244 26.06 -20.11 -31.92
CA LYS A 244 27.41 -19.88 -32.43
C LYS A 244 27.89 -21.23 -32.96
N SER A 245 27.96 -21.38 -34.28
CA SER A 245 28.68 -22.48 -34.90
C SER A 245 30.12 -22.39 -34.40
N ARG A 246 30.52 -23.35 -33.57
CA ARG A 246 31.93 -23.59 -33.31
C ARG A 246 32.54 -24.06 -34.63
N SER A 247 33.22 -23.15 -35.32
CA SER A 247 34.21 -23.45 -36.35
C SER A 247 35.50 -23.92 -35.71
#